data_AF-A0A955HED4-F1
#
_entry.id   AF-A0A955HED4-F1
#
_cell.length_a   1.000
_cell.length_b   1.000
_cell.length_c   1.000
_cell.angle_alpha   90.00
_cell.angle_beta   90.00
_cell.angle_gamma   90.00
#
_symmetry.space_group_name_H-M   'P 1'
#
loop_
_entity.id
_entity.type
_entity.pdbx_description
1 polymer ?
#
loop_
_entity_poly.entity_id
_entity_poly.type
_entity_poly.pdbx_seq_one_letter_code
_entity_poly.pdbx_strand_id
1 'polypeptide(L)'
;MEIQNADKLKNTNNIYKLLVGILIGIVATLTYTHFQTSTLSANLKQSISLQESKVITMSEITDSNVADQTVSKVVADCQRSEREQYDNLLSSLSDTYSPAQLNDLSILHKLCGKYYASLKTINVMRLQKEIEVLDDLVKVTESNTITVDGWYELLAKEQQQADLFRKLADIQGLIITALTKGESAKGEVVKELLLEASALQEFQQVVNIEIDNLRNSLIEK
;
A
#
# COMPACT_ATOMS: atom_id res chain seq x y z
N MET A 1 13.01 49.45 -71.00
CA MET A 1 12.26 48.26 -70.52
C MET A 1 13.11 47.34 -69.65
N GLU A 2 14.45 47.47 -69.61
CA GLU A 2 15.34 46.64 -68.77
C GLU A 2 15.37 47.01 -67.27
N ILE A 3 15.15 48.27 -66.91
CA ILE A 3 15.24 48.73 -65.50
C ILE A 3 14.08 48.19 -64.63
N GLN A 4 12.90 47.94 -65.21
CA GLN A 4 11.74 47.39 -64.47
C GLN A 4 11.91 45.90 -64.08
N ASN A 5 12.78 45.15 -64.74
CA ASN A 5 13.01 43.74 -64.43
C ASN A 5 13.98 43.55 -63.25
N ALA A 6 14.94 44.46 -63.06
CA ALA A 6 15.92 44.38 -61.98
C ALA A 6 15.30 44.62 -60.59
N ASP A 7 14.38 45.58 -60.47
CA ASP A 7 13.67 45.85 -59.21
C ASP A 7 12.68 44.73 -58.84
N LYS A 8 12.01 44.12 -59.82
CA LYS A 8 11.17 42.93 -59.59
C LYS A 8 12.00 41.76 -59.06
N LEU A 9 13.13 41.44 -59.71
CA LEU A 9 14.04 40.37 -59.27
C LEU A 9 14.58 40.58 -57.85
N LYS A 10 14.92 41.81 -57.49
CA LYS A 10 15.41 42.16 -56.15
C LYS A 10 14.33 41.99 -55.08
N ASN A 11 13.08 42.36 -55.39
CA ASN A 11 11.96 42.21 -54.48
C ASN A 11 11.58 40.73 -54.27
N THR A 12 11.59 39.90 -55.32
CA THR A 12 11.34 38.45 -55.21
C THR A 12 12.39 37.74 -54.36
N ASN A 13 13.67 38.15 -54.45
CA ASN A 13 14.76 37.58 -53.63
C ASN A 13 14.62 37.94 -52.14
N ASN A 14 14.18 39.16 -51.82
CA ASN A 14 13.93 39.56 -50.43
C ASN A 14 12.73 38.83 -49.82
N ILE A 15 11.66 38.63 -50.60
CA ILE A 15 10.50 37.84 -50.18
C ILE A 15 10.91 36.38 -49.95
N TYR A 16 11.71 35.78 -50.84
CA TYR A 16 12.21 34.42 -50.66
C TYR A 16 13.04 34.27 -49.38
N LYS A 17 13.96 35.20 -49.09
CA LYS A 17 14.76 35.19 -47.86
C LYS A 17 13.88 35.29 -46.60
N LEU A 18 12.86 36.14 -46.63
CA LEU A 18 11.91 36.27 -45.53
C LEU A 18 11.13 34.97 -45.30
N LEU A 19 10.63 34.35 -46.37
CA LEU A 19 9.89 33.08 -46.29
C LEU A 19 10.78 31.92 -45.79
N VAL A 20 12.02 31.83 -46.26
CA VAL A 20 12.98 30.83 -45.77
C VAL A 20 13.31 31.05 -44.29
N GLY A 21 13.49 32.31 -43.87
CA GLY A 21 13.71 32.65 -42.46
C GLY A 21 12.52 32.25 -41.57
N ILE A 22 11.30 32.50 -42.02
CA ILE A 22 10.07 32.08 -41.32
C ILE A 22 9.99 30.55 -41.24
N LEU A 23 10.29 29.85 -42.33
CA LEU A 23 10.26 28.39 -42.37
C LEU A 23 11.26 27.78 -41.38
N ILE A 24 12.50 28.28 -41.34
CA ILE A 24 13.52 27.82 -40.39
C ILE A 24 13.07 28.11 -38.95
N GLY A 25 12.50 29.28 -38.68
CA GLY A 25 11.94 29.62 -37.38
C GLY A 25 10.85 28.65 -36.93
N ILE A 26 9.90 28.33 -37.82
CA ILE A 26 8.83 27.36 -37.55
C ILE A 26 9.42 25.98 -37.27
N VAL A 27 10.33 25.49 -38.10
CA VAL A 27 10.97 24.17 -37.91
C VAL A 27 11.73 24.14 -36.57
N ALA A 28 12.48 25.18 -36.22
CA ALA A 28 13.20 25.26 -34.95
C ALA A 28 12.25 25.26 -33.74
N THR A 29 11.13 25.98 -33.82
CA THR A 29 10.12 25.97 -32.74
C THR A 29 9.46 24.60 -32.60
N LEU A 30 9.08 23.96 -33.71
CA LEU A 30 8.46 22.63 -33.70
C LEU A 30 9.41 21.57 -33.14
N THR A 31 10.68 21.57 -33.55
CA THR A 31 11.68 20.63 -33.02
C THR A 31 11.98 20.87 -31.56
N TYR A 32 12.06 22.14 -31.12
CA TYR A 32 12.22 22.47 -29.70
C TYR A 32 11.03 21.99 -28.86
N THR A 33 9.80 22.26 -29.29
CA THR A 33 8.60 21.78 -28.59
C THR A 33 8.54 20.26 -28.58
N HIS A 34 8.87 19.60 -29.69
CA HIS A 34 8.88 18.14 -29.78
C HIS A 34 9.91 17.53 -28.83
N PHE A 35 11.12 18.07 -28.80
CA PHE A 35 12.19 17.65 -27.89
C PHE A 35 11.81 17.85 -26.41
N GLN A 36 11.15 18.96 -26.07
CA GLN A 36 10.65 19.18 -24.72
C GLN A 36 9.54 18.20 -24.35
N THR A 37 8.59 17.94 -25.26
CA THR A 37 7.52 16.97 -25.02
C THR A 37 8.04 15.54 -24.88
N SER A 38 9.06 15.15 -25.65
CA SER A 38 9.65 13.81 -25.55
C SER A 38 10.46 13.64 -24.26
N THR A 39 11.22 14.65 -23.85
CA THR A 39 11.97 14.66 -22.58
C THR A 39 11.02 14.61 -21.38
N LEU A 40 9.95 15.41 -21.41
CA LEU A 40 8.91 15.40 -20.36
C LEU A 40 8.21 14.04 -20.28
N SER A 41 7.83 13.46 -21.43
CA SER A 41 7.22 12.13 -21.49
C SER A 41 8.15 11.04 -20.92
N ALA A 42 9.45 11.11 -21.22
CA ALA A 42 10.42 10.16 -20.69
C ALA A 42 10.56 10.26 -19.16
N ASN A 43 10.67 11.48 -18.62
CA ASN A 43 10.75 11.70 -17.17
C ASN A 43 9.49 11.24 -16.43
N LEU A 44 8.32 11.43 -17.04
CA LEU A 44 7.04 10.99 -16.49
C LEU A 44 6.94 9.46 -16.45
N LYS A 45 7.32 8.78 -17.54
CA LYS A 45 7.39 7.31 -17.56
C LYS A 45 8.34 6.76 -16.51
N GLN A 46 9.50 7.39 -16.35
CA GLN A 46 10.45 7.02 -15.29
C GLN A 46 9.83 7.21 -13.90
N SER A 47 9.13 8.31 -13.67
CA SER A 47 8.48 8.59 -12.38
C SER A 47 7.40 7.56 -12.05
N ILE A 48 6.60 7.16 -13.05
CA ILE A 48 5.59 6.10 -12.90
C ILE A 48 6.27 4.77 -12.54
N SER A 49 7.31 4.36 -13.27
CA SER A 49 8.02 3.10 -13.00
C SER A 49 8.66 3.09 -11.61
N LEU A 50 9.25 4.20 -11.17
CA LEU A 50 9.78 4.34 -9.81
C LEU A 50 8.67 4.26 -8.76
N GLN A 51 7.51 4.85 -9.02
CA GLN A 51 6.38 4.82 -8.10
C GLN A 51 5.74 3.43 -8.03
N GLU A 52 5.60 2.74 -9.16
CA GLU A 52 5.15 1.35 -9.23
C GLU A 52 6.08 0.42 -8.43
N SER A 53 7.39 0.58 -8.56
CA SER A 53 8.36 -0.16 -7.74
C SER A 53 8.16 0.08 -6.23
N LYS A 54 7.80 1.29 -5.81
CA LYS A 54 7.48 1.56 -4.39
C LYS A 54 6.19 0.89 -3.97
N VAL A 55 5.15 0.89 -4.81
CA VAL A 55 3.89 0.19 -4.53
C VAL A 55 4.15 -1.30 -4.36
N ILE A 56 4.94 -1.91 -5.25
CA ILE A 56 5.38 -3.31 -5.15
C ILE A 56 6.08 -3.56 -3.81
N THR A 57 7.15 -2.82 -3.51
CA THR A 57 7.89 -2.98 -2.25
C THR A 57 7.00 -2.76 -1.02
N MET A 58 6.10 -1.78 -1.04
CA MET A 58 5.19 -1.53 0.07
C MET A 58 4.15 -2.64 0.20
N SER A 59 3.72 -3.27 -0.90
CA SER A 59 2.82 -4.43 -0.86
C SER A 59 3.50 -5.65 -0.21
N GLU A 60 4.78 -5.89 -0.50
CA GLU A 60 5.57 -6.96 0.14
C GLU A 60 5.82 -6.69 1.62
N ILE A 61 6.12 -5.42 1.98
CA ILE A 61 6.26 -5.02 3.38
C ILE A 61 4.92 -5.23 4.11
N THR A 62 3.81 -4.87 3.48
CA THR A 62 2.47 -5.04 4.04
C THR A 62 2.15 -6.51 4.27
N ASP A 63 2.56 -7.39 3.35
CA ASP A 63 2.42 -8.85 3.48
C ASP A 63 3.17 -9.41 4.68
N SER A 64 4.47 -9.07 4.75
CA SER A 64 5.40 -9.62 5.72
C SER A 64 5.03 -9.31 7.17
N ASN A 65 4.15 -8.32 7.39
CA ASN A 65 3.76 -7.84 8.71
C ASN A 65 4.96 -7.53 9.61
N VAL A 66 6.07 -7.10 9.02
CA VAL A 66 7.28 -6.73 9.75
C VAL A 66 7.17 -5.27 10.20
N ALA A 67 7.44 -5.04 11.48
CA ALA A 67 7.58 -3.68 12.00
C ALA A 67 8.93 -3.10 11.58
N ASP A 68 8.90 -2.04 10.77
CA ASP A 68 10.07 -1.21 10.54
C ASP A 68 10.27 -0.21 11.70
N GLN A 69 11.38 0.55 11.67
CA GLN A 69 11.69 1.54 12.70
C GLN A 69 10.64 2.66 12.82
N THR A 70 9.86 2.91 11.77
CA THR A 70 8.80 3.93 11.74
C THR A 70 7.56 3.37 12.42
N VAL A 71 7.13 2.16 12.05
CA VAL A 71 5.94 1.54 12.62
C VAL A 71 6.16 1.16 14.09
N SER A 72 7.37 0.76 14.46
CA SER A 72 7.74 0.46 15.86
C SER A 72 7.63 1.66 16.80
N LYS A 73 7.61 2.90 16.28
CA LYS A 73 7.41 4.12 17.09
C LYS A 73 5.95 4.52 17.22
N VAL A 74 5.08 4.00 16.34
CA VAL A 74 3.66 4.38 16.23
C VAL A 74 2.76 3.32 16.85
N VAL A 75 3.09 2.04 16.70
CA VAL A 75 2.40 0.95 17.40
C VAL A 75 2.87 0.96 18.85
N ALA A 76 1.90 1.05 19.76
CA ALA A 76 2.05 1.27 21.21
C ALA A 76 3.16 0.48 21.91
N ASP A 77 3.52 0.97 23.11
CA ASP A 77 4.55 0.60 24.09
C ASP A 77 4.73 -0.88 24.47
N CYS A 78 4.18 -1.84 23.72
CA CYS A 78 4.46 -3.24 23.93
C CYS A 78 5.87 -3.58 23.43
N GLN A 79 6.81 -3.67 24.37
CA GLN A 79 8.18 -4.05 24.11
C GLN A 79 8.25 -5.49 23.60
N ARG A 80 9.34 -5.82 22.89
CA ARG A 80 9.54 -7.18 22.36
C ARG A 80 9.43 -8.24 23.45
N SER A 81 9.99 -8.00 24.64
CA SER A 81 9.92 -8.92 25.78
C SER A 81 8.49 -9.13 26.28
N GLU A 82 7.66 -8.08 26.28
CA GLU A 82 6.25 -8.16 26.69
C GLU A 82 5.42 -8.92 25.65
N ARG A 83 5.71 -8.74 24.35
CA ARG A 83 5.11 -9.55 23.27
C ARG A 83 5.45 -11.03 23.42
N GLU A 84 6.72 -11.34 23.61
CA GLU A 84 7.17 -12.73 23.79
C GLU A 84 6.52 -13.36 25.02
N GLN A 85 6.40 -12.62 26.13
CA GLN A 85 5.68 -13.09 27.32
C GLN A 85 4.18 -13.29 27.05
N TYR A 86 3.54 -12.35 26.36
CA TYR A 86 2.13 -12.44 25.97
C TYR A 86 1.86 -13.66 25.09
N ASP A 87 2.67 -13.87 24.05
CA ASP A 87 2.55 -15.01 23.12
C ASP A 87 2.81 -16.35 23.84
N ASN A 88 3.75 -16.39 24.77
CA ASN A 88 4.01 -17.57 25.60
C ASN A 88 2.84 -17.90 26.53
N LEU A 89 2.19 -16.89 27.14
CA LEU A 89 1.01 -17.11 27.97
C LEU A 89 -0.22 -17.49 27.13
N LEU A 90 -0.42 -16.86 25.97
CA LEU A 90 -1.50 -17.26 25.07
C LEU A 90 -1.35 -18.69 24.53
N SER A 91 -0.14 -19.10 24.16
CA SER A 91 0.10 -20.44 23.60
C SER A 91 -0.02 -21.56 24.65
N SER A 92 0.18 -21.23 25.92
CA SER A 92 0.04 -22.17 27.03
C SER A 92 -1.34 -22.12 27.70
N LEU A 93 -2.27 -21.30 27.19
CA LEU A 93 -3.61 -21.11 27.73
C LEU A 93 -4.28 -22.48 27.91
N SER A 94 -4.45 -22.86 29.16
CA SER A 94 -4.97 -24.16 29.56
C SER A 94 -5.86 -24.00 30.79
N ASP A 95 -6.71 -25.00 31.04
CA ASP A 95 -7.63 -25.05 32.20
C ASP A 95 -6.93 -24.86 33.57
N THR A 96 -5.59 -24.91 33.62
CA THR A 96 -4.78 -24.87 34.84
C THR A 96 -4.18 -23.50 35.16
N TYR A 97 -4.58 -22.45 34.44
CA TYR A 97 -4.07 -21.10 34.72
C TYR A 97 -4.43 -20.65 36.13
N SER A 98 -3.42 -20.24 36.89
CA SER A 98 -3.65 -19.60 38.19
C SER A 98 -4.29 -18.22 37.99
N PRO A 99 -5.08 -17.71 38.96
CA PRO A 99 -5.65 -16.36 38.89
C PRO A 99 -4.60 -15.26 38.66
N ALA A 100 -3.38 -15.44 39.18
CA ALA A 100 -2.26 -14.51 38.94
C ALA A 100 -1.84 -14.50 37.46
N GLN A 101 -1.70 -15.67 36.83
CA GLN A 101 -1.34 -15.78 35.41
C GLN A 101 -2.42 -15.20 34.49
N LEU A 102 -3.71 -15.37 34.83
CA LEU A 102 -4.81 -14.75 34.06
C LEU A 102 -4.80 -13.22 34.19
N ASN A 103 -4.50 -12.70 35.37
CA ASN A 103 -4.35 -11.27 35.58
C ASN A 103 -3.17 -10.70 34.78
N ASP A 104 -2.01 -11.36 34.82
CA ASP A 104 -0.83 -10.96 34.04
C ASP A 104 -1.12 -10.99 32.54
N LEU A 105 -1.79 -12.05 32.06
CA LEU A 105 -2.23 -12.16 30.67
C LEU A 105 -3.22 -11.03 30.30
N SER A 106 -4.14 -10.66 31.19
CA SER A 106 -5.07 -9.55 30.97
C SER A 106 -4.36 -8.20 30.85
N ILE A 107 -3.33 -7.96 31.67
CA ILE A 107 -2.50 -6.76 31.60
C ILE A 107 -1.72 -6.73 30.28
N LEU A 108 -1.04 -7.83 29.95
CA LEU A 108 -0.28 -7.96 28.71
C LEU A 108 -1.18 -7.84 27.47
N HIS A 109 -2.39 -8.37 27.50
CA HIS A 109 -3.36 -8.22 26.41
C HIS A 109 -3.73 -6.73 26.17
N LYS A 110 -3.90 -5.94 27.23
CA LYS A 110 -4.19 -4.50 27.10
C LYS A 110 -3.03 -3.75 26.45
N LEU A 111 -1.79 -4.15 26.73
CA LEU A 111 -0.59 -3.54 26.17
C LEU A 111 -0.32 -4.00 24.74
N CYS A 112 -0.46 -5.31 24.48
CA CYS A 112 0.10 -5.99 23.32
C CYS A 112 -0.93 -6.61 22.39
N GLY A 113 -2.16 -6.86 22.86
CA GLY A 113 -3.17 -7.63 22.13
C GLY A 113 -3.54 -7.03 20.77
N LYS A 114 -3.45 -5.71 20.63
CA LYS A 114 -3.74 -4.98 19.37
C LYS A 114 -2.51 -4.66 18.54
N TYR A 115 -1.32 -5.13 18.94
CA TYR A 115 -0.05 -4.82 18.27
C TYR A 115 -0.09 -5.18 16.78
N TYR A 116 -0.36 -6.45 16.45
CA TYR A 116 -0.36 -6.93 15.06
C TYR A 116 -1.46 -6.29 14.21
N ALA A 117 -2.65 -6.07 14.79
CA ALA A 117 -3.73 -5.35 14.10
C ALA A 117 -3.35 -3.90 13.77
N SER A 118 -2.69 -3.21 14.70
CA SER A 118 -2.24 -1.84 14.51
C SER A 118 -1.10 -1.75 13.48
N LEU A 119 -0.14 -2.67 13.57
CA LEU A 119 0.95 -2.83 12.60
C LEU A 119 0.40 -3.02 11.18
N LYS A 120 -0.54 -3.96 11.01
CA LYS A 120 -1.17 -4.21 9.72
C LYS A 120 -1.88 -2.96 9.21
N THR A 121 -2.69 -2.31 10.05
CA THR A 121 -3.43 -1.09 9.69
C THR A 121 -2.50 0.02 9.19
N ILE A 122 -1.38 0.25 9.87
CA ILE A 122 -0.41 1.28 9.48
C ILE A 122 0.23 0.94 8.13
N ASN A 123 0.61 -0.32 7.91
CA ASN A 123 1.18 -0.74 6.63
C ASN A 123 0.17 -0.62 5.48
N VAL A 124 -1.09 -0.97 5.72
CA VAL A 124 -2.19 -0.79 4.75
C VAL A 124 -2.36 0.70 4.40
N MET A 125 -2.36 1.59 5.39
CA MET A 125 -2.44 3.05 5.14
C MET A 125 -1.25 3.57 4.32
N ARG A 126 -0.05 3.04 4.56
CA ARG A 126 1.14 3.41 3.77
C ARG A 126 1.04 2.90 2.34
N LEU A 127 0.61 1.66 2.15
CA LEU A 127 0.34 1.08 0.84
C LEU A 127 -0.69 1.92 0.07
N GLN A 128 -1.81 2.27 0.73
CA GLN A 128 -2.82 3.16 0.16
C GLN A 128 -2.19 4.46 -0.34
N LYS A 129 -1.31 5.06 0.47
CA LYS A 129 -0.69 6.33 0.07
C LYS A 129 0.17 6.20 -1.18
N GLU A 130 0.94 5.12 -1.31
CA GLU A 130 1.76 4.89 -2.49
C GLU A 130 0.91 4.60 -3.74
N ILE A 131 -0.23 3.91 -3.58
CA ILE A 131 -1.21 3.65 -4.65
C ILE A 131 -1.85 4.95 -5.11
N GLU A 132 -2.28 5.82 -4.20
CA GLU A 132 -2.85 7.14 -4.52
C GLU A 132 -1.87 7.99 -5.34
N VAL A 133 -0.58 7.99 -4.97
CA VAL A 133 0.45 8.72 -5.72
C VAL A 133 0.66 8.11 -7.12
N LEU A 134 0.61 6.79 -7.26
CA LEU A 134 0.66 6.12 -8.56
C LEU A 134 -0.54 6.48 -9.44
N ASP A 135 -1.74 6.46 -8.86
CA ASP A 135 -3.00 6.82 -9.52
C ASP A 135 -2.97 8.25 -10.06
N ASP A 136 -2.51 9.20 -9.24
CA ASP A 136 -2.35 10.60 -9.65
C ASP A 136 -1.36 10.74 -10.82
N LEU A 137 -0.23 10.02 -10.80
CA LEU A 137 0.74 10.03 -11.89
C LEU A 137 0.17 9.41 -13.18
N VAL A 138 -0.57 8.31 -13.09
CA VAL A 138 -1.20 7.66 -14.25
C VAL A 138 -2.25 8.59 -14.87
N LYS A 139 -3.08 9.27 -14.05
CA LYS A 139 -4.07 10.23 -14.52
C LYS A 139 -3.46 11.44 -15.22
N VAL A 140 -2.39 12.02 -14.66
CA VAL A 140 -1.70 13.19 -15.25
C VAL A 140 -1.05 12.85 -16.60
N THR A 141 -0.67 11.59 -16.80
CA THR A 141 0.07 11.16 -17.99
C THR A 141 -0.81 10.53 -19.07
N GLU A 142 -2.11 10.38 -18.82
CA GLU A 142 -3.05 9.62 -19.66
C GLU A 142 -2.49 8.23 -20.04
N SER A 143 -1.72 7.64 -19.13
CA SER A 143 -0.98 6.41 -19.39
C SER A 143 -1.91 5.20 -19.30
N ASN A 144 -2.40 4.72 -20.44
CA ASN A 144 -3.24 3.52 -20.50
C ASN A 144 -2.49 2.20 -20.25
N THR A 145 -1.18 2.24 -20.02
CA THR A 145 -0.35 1.03 -19.88
C THR A 145 -0.36 0.44 -18.48
N ILE A 146 -0.76 1.20 -17.45
CA ILE A 146 -0.78 0.76 -16.05
C ILE A 146 -2.19 0.93 -15.51
N THR A 147 -2.76 -0.15 -15.00
CA THR A 147 -4.09 -0.16 -14.39
C THR A 147 -3.96 -0.16 -12.88
N VAL A 148 -4.46 0.87 -12.21
CA VAL A 148 -4.37 1.00 -10.74
C VAL A 148 -5.48 0.23 -10.02
N ASP A 149 -6.53 -0.18 -10.72
CA ASP A 149 -7.67 -0.92 -10.15
C ASP A 149 -7.25 -2.18 -9.38
N GLY A 150 -6.33 -2.97 -9.92
CA GLY A 150 -5.84 -4.17 -9.25
C GLY A 150 -5.09 -3.87 -7.95
N TRP A 151 -4.38 -2.74 -7.89
CA TRP A 151 -3.74 -2.29 -6.65
C TRP A 151 -4.77 -1.86 -5.59
N TYR A 152 -5.86 -1.22 -5.99
CA TYR A 152 -6.96 -0.91 -5.08
C TYR A 152 -7.72 -2.15 -4.61
N GLU A 153 -7.87 -3.16 -5.48
CA GLU A 153 -8.42 -4.46 -5.08
C GLU A 153 -7.53 -5.14 -4.04
N LEU A 154 -6.20 -5.12 -4.24
CA LEU A 154 -5.24 -5.62 -3.26
C LEU A 154 -5.37 -4.86 -1.95
N LEU A 155 -5.41 -3.53 -2.00
CA LEU A 155 -5.58 -2.69 -0.81
C LEU A 155 -6.85 -3.04 -0.03
N ALA A 156 -7.97 -3.28 -0.72
CA ALA A 156 -9.23 -3.66 -0.07
C ALA A 156 -9.11 -4.99 0.68
N LYS A 157 -8.41 -5.97 0.12
CA LYS A 157 -8.14 -7.26 0.77
C LYS A 157 -7.18 -7.10 1.96
N GLU A 158 -6.14 -6.29 1.81
CA GLU A 158 -5.19 -5.99 2.89
C GLU A 158 -5.89 -5.28 4.07
N GLN A 159 -6.84 -4.38 3.78
CA GLN A 159 -7.70 -3.74 4.79
C GLN A 159 -8.63 -4.75 5.48
N GLN A 160 -9.22 -5.66 4.71
CA GLN A 160 -10.03 -6.75 5.26
C GLN A 160 -9.20 -7.64 6.20
N GLN A 161 -7.95 -7.94 5.85
CA GLN A 161 -7.05 -8.69 6.71
C GLN A 161 -6.74 -7.95 8.02
N ALA A 162 -6.51 -6.63 7.96
CA ALA A 162 -6.32 -5.79 9.15
C ALA A 162 -7.54 -5.83 10.09
N ASP A 163 -8.74 -5.82 9.52
CA ASP A 163 -9.99 -5.93 10.29
C ASP A 163 -10.12 -7.29 10.97
N LEU A 164 -9.68 -8.37 10.31
CA LEU A 164 -9.67 -9.71 10.91
C LEU A 164 -8.69 -9.82 12.07
N PHE A 165 -7.47 -9.26 11.96
CA PHE A 165 -6.53 -9.20 13.07
C PHE A 165 -7.12 -8.49 14.29
N ARG A 166 -7.82 -7.37 14.07
CA ARG A 166 -8.48 -6.63 15.14
C ARG A 166 -9.58 -7.44 15.81
N LYS A 167 -10.44 -8.09 15.04
CA LYS A 167 -11.52 -8.94 15.58
C LYS A 167 -10.97 -10.13 16.38
N LEU A 168 -9.91 -10.79 15.89
CA LEU A 168 -9.23 -11.86 16.61
C LEU A 168 -8.68 -11.38 17.96
N ALA A 169 -8.03 -10.20 17.98
CA ALA A 169 -7.55 -9.59 19.21
C ALA A 169 -8.72 -9.29 20.19
N ASP A 170 -9.83 -8.74 19.70
CA ASP A 170 -10.99 -8.45 20.54
C ASP A 170 -11.60 -9.73 21.14
N ILE A 171 -11.73 -10.82 20.36
CA ILE A 171 -12.20 -12.13 20.85
C ILE A 171 -11.24 -12.72 21.90
N GLN A 172 -9.92 -12.63 21.68
CA GLN A 172 -8.94 -13.05 22.69
C GLN A 172 -9.14 -12.27 24.00
N GLY A 173 -9.40 -10.97 23.94
CA GLY A 173 -9.71 -10.16 25.11
C GLY A 173 -10.98 -10.60 25.82
N LEU A 174 -12.02 -11.01 25.09
CA LEU A 174 -13.25 -11.56 25.65
C LEU A 174 -13.00 -12.90 26.35
N ILE A 175 -12.22 -13.79 25.75
CA ILE A 175 -11.83 -15.08 26.36
C ILE A 175 -11.07 -14.85 27.66
N ILE A 176 -10.05 -13.99 27.66
CA ILE A 176 -9.25 -13.67 28.85
C ILE A 176 -10.13 -13.08 29.95
N THR A 177 -11.08 -12.20 29.58
CA THR A 177 -12.03 -11.59 30.52
C THR A 177 -12.97 -12.64 31.13
N ALA A 178 -13.49 -13.57 30.33
CA ALA A 178 -14.34 -14.65 30.82
C ALA A 178 -13.59 -15.54 31.82
N LEU A 179 -12.38 -15.97 31.47
CA LEU A 179 -11.53 -16.79 32.35
C LEU A 179 -11.19 -16.09 33.66
N THR A 180 -10.89 -14.79 33.61
CA THR A 180 -10.57 -13.99 34.81
C THR A 180 -11.78 -13.82 35.73
N LYS A 181 -13.01 -13.87 35.18
CA LYS A 181 -14.26 -13.88 35.96
C LYS A 181 -14.60 -15.25 36.57
N GLY A 182 -13.77 -16.27 36.32
CA GLY A 182 -13.97 -17.62 36.84
C GLY A 182 -14.81 -18.52 35.94
N GLU A 183 -15.09 -18.11 34.70
CA GLU A 183 -15.68 -19.00 33.71
C GLU A 183 -14.73 -20.17 33.42
N SER A 184 -15.30 -21.36 33.24
CA SER A 184 -14.52 -22.53 32.84
C SER A 184 -14.05 -22.37 31.39
N ALA A 185 -12.80 -22.73 31.10
CA ALA A 185 -12.28 -22.82 29.74
C ALA A 185 -13.06 -23.81 28.86
N LYS A 186 -13.77 -24.76 29.48
CA LYS A 186 -14.69 -25.71 28.83
C LYS A 186 -16.16 -25.30 28.94
N GLY A 187 -16.44 -24.15 29.55
CA GLY A 187 -17.78 -23.59 29.66
C GLY A 187 -18.29 -23.10 28.31
N GLU A 188 -19.62 -23.03 28.16
CA GLU A 188 -20.26 -22.70 26.89
C GLU A 188 -19.81 -21.33 26.35
N VAL A 189 -19.67 -20.32 27.23
CA VAL A 189 -19.22 -18.97 26.85
C VAL A 189 -17.84 -18.98 26.19
N VAL A 190 -16.86 -19.65 26.80
CA VAL A 190 -15.50 -19.72 26.25
C VAL A 190 -15.47 -20.54 24.96
N LYS A 191 -16.25 -21.62 24.90
CA LYS A 191 -16.37 -22.47 23.73
C LYS A 191 -16.97 -21.74 22.52
N GLU A 192 -18.03 -20.95 22.72
CA GLU A 192 -18.62 -20.11 21.66
C GLU A 192 -17.61 -19.10 21.11
N LEU A 193 -16.87 -18.40 21.98
CA LEU A 193 -15.81 -17.47 21.57
C LEU A 193 -14.68 -18.16 20.81
N LEU A 194 -14.30 -19.38 21.20
CA LEU A 194 -13.29 -20.18 20.49
C LEU A 194 -13.77 -20.60 19.10
N LEU A 195 -15.05 -20.95 18.94
CA LEU A 195 -15.64 -21.26 17.64
C LEU A 195 -15.64 -20.03 16.72
N GLU A 196 -16.00 -18.85 17.26
CA GLU A 196 -15.92 -17.59 16.52
C GLU A 196 -14.48 -17.26 16.10
N ALA A 197 -13.52 -17.41 17.01
CA ALA A 197 -12.10 -17.22 16.70
C ALA A 197 -11.62 -18.16 15.58
N SER A 198 -12.00 -19.45 15.64
CA SER A 198 -11.66 -20.44 14.61
C SER A 198 -12.22 -20.05 13.25
N ALA A 199 -13.48 -19.63 13.19
CA ALA A 199 -14.10 -19.19 11.94
C ALA A 199 -13.40 -17.96 11.34
N LEU A 200 -12.98 -17.01 12.18
CA LEU A 200 -12.21 -15.85 11.72
C LEU A 200 -10.80 -16.24 11.25
N GLN A 201 -10.14 -17.21 11.88
CA GLN A 201 -8.83 -17.71 11.45
C GLN A 201 -8.91 -18.41 10.10
N GLU A 202 -9.92 -19.25 9.88
CA GLU A 202 -10.19 -19.88 8.58
C GLU A 202 -10.42 -18.82 7.50
N PHE A 203 -11.25 -17.82 7.79
CA PHE A 203 -11.51 -16.74 6.86
C PHE A 203 -10.27 -15.89 6.58
N GLN A 204 -9.43 -15.64 7.59
CA GLN A 204 -8.15 -14.96 7.43
C GLN A 204 -7.22 -15.73 6.49
N GLN A 205 -7.15 -17.06 6.59
CA GLN A 205 -6.34 -17.87 5.66
C GLN A 205 -6.81 -17.74 4.22
N VAL A 206 -8.12 -17.73 3.98
CA VAL A 206 -8.70 -17.52 2.64
C VAL A 206 -8.30 -16.16 2.09
N VAL A 207 -8.45 -15.10 2.89
CA VAL A 207 -8.07 -13.73 2.48
C VAL A 207 -6.58 -13.65 2.17
N ASN A 208 -5.71 -14.31 2.94
CA ASN A 208 -4.27 -14.32 2.67
C ASN A 208 -3.95 -14.94 1.30
N ILE A 209 -4.58 -16.07 0.96
CA ILE A 209 -4.38 -16.73 -0.33
C ILE A 209 -4.84 -15.81 -1.48
N GLU A 210 -5.98 -15.13 -1.32
CA GLU A 210 -6.47 -14.17 -2.31
C GLU A 210 -5.50 -12.99 -2.49
N ILE A 211 -4.98 -12.45 -1.38
CA ILE A 211 -3.96 -11.39 -1.36
C ILE A 211 -2.71 -11.83 -2.12
N ASP A 212 -2.17 -13.01 -1.83
CA ASP A 212 -0.95 -13.53 -2.44
C ASP A 212 -1.11 -13.73 -3.95
N ASN A 213 -2.24 -14.34 -4.36
CA ASN A 213 -2.55 -14.55 -5.77
C ASN A 213 -2.68 -13.22 -6.51
N LEU A 214 -3.39 -12.25 -5.92
CA LEU A 214 -3.60 -10.94 -6.53
C LEU A 214 -2.27 -10.19 -6.64
N ARG A 215 -1.46 -10.17 -5.59
CA ARG A 215 -0.14 -9.53 -5.59
C ARG A 215 0.77 -10.11 -6.66
N ASN A 216 0.88 -11.44 -6.74
CA ASN A 216 1.69 -12.09 -7.77
C ASN A 216 1.20 -11.72 -9.18
N SER A 217 -0.11 -11.69 -9.41
CA SER A 217 -0.68 -11.28 -10.70
C SER A 217 -0.43 -9.82 -11.08
N LEU A 218 -0.12 -8.95 -10.12
CA LEU A 218 0.21 -7.55 -10.34
C LEU A 218 1.71 -7.35 -10.59
N ILE A 219 2.56 -8.14 -9.93
CA ILE A 219 4.02 -8.06 -10.05
C ILE A 219 4.53 -8.74 -11.33
N GLU A 220 3.89 -9.83 -11.76
CA GLU A 220 4.33 -10.63 -12.92
C GLU A 220 3.88 -10.07 -14.29
N LYS A 221 3.21 -8.91 -14.33
CA LYS A 221 2.77 -8.22 -15.56
C LYS A 221 3.90 -7.46 -16.25
#